data_AF-A0A6I4ID02-F1
#
_entry.id   AF-A0A6I4ID02-F1
#
_cell.length_a   1.000
_cell.length_b   1.000
_cell.length_c   1.000
_cell.angle_alpha   90.00
_cell.angle_beta   90.00
_cell.angle_gamma   90.00
#
_symmetry.space_group_name_H-M   'P 1'
#
loop_
_entity.id
_entity.type
_entity.pdbx_description
1 polymer ?
#
loop_
_entity_poly.entity_id
_entity_poly.type
_entity_poly.pdbx_seq_one_letter_code
_entity_poly.pdbx_strand_id
1 'polypeptide(L)'
;MTEKLKAFSPDIILVEKEPSEQNQLDSLYNAYKNNNLKLSDIDYGASETYQVGFRLAKILNLKSVYGIDHYESTSQSLLQSGDNIEVFKNGLKELMQTARPLKQKVQQDSLSIYEYIKIMNQDKLIDLTHNLIFNVPAYVVNGEFSKNGTNTVDIGAIDTKYIGAEYITLFYNRNLKIYSNILNTQLKHNSNKMILIMGQLHIGVLKGLFEHNPNYKIVDISEYLN
;
A
#
# COMPACT_ATOMS: atom_id res chain seq x y z
N MET A 1 13.56 4.68 13.45
CA MET A 1 13.17 4.19 12.11
C MET A 1 13.95 4.87 10.99
N THR A 2 13.78 6.17 10.74
CA THR A 2 14.44 6.88 9.61
C THR A 2 15.96 6.76 9.60
N GLU A 3 16.62 6.83 10.76
CA GLU A 3 18.07 6.60 10.86
C GLU A 3 18.49 5.18 10.45
N LYS A 4 17.67 4.17 10.74
CA LYS A 4 17.95 2.79 10.30
C LYS A 4 17.76 2.65 8.80
N LEU A 5 16.67 3.23 8.26
CA LEU A 5 16.40 3.25 6.81
C LEU A 5 17.44 4.03 6.01
N LYS A 6 18.08 5.04 6.61
CA LYS A 6 19.20 5.78 6.00
C LYS A 6 20.35 4.86 5.62
N ALA A 7 20.59 3.77 6.37
CA ALA A 7 21.67 2.82 6.07
C ALA A 7 21.49 2.12 4.71
N PHE A 8 20.25 1.96 4.23
CA PHE A 8 19.98 1.46 2.88
C PHE A 8 20.48 2.43 1.79
N SER A 9 20.53 3.73 2.12
CA SER A 9 20.89 4.84 1.23
C SER A 9 20.04 4.88 -0.05
N PRO A 10 18.70 5.00 0.06
CA PRO A 10 17.87 5.16 -1.13
C PRO A 10 18.18 6.48 -1.84
N ASP A 11 18.16 6.45 -3.16
CA ASP A 11 18.26 7.63 -4.02
C ASP A 11 16.89 8.15 -4.47
N ILE A 12 15.82 7.39 -4.19
CA ILE A 12 14.43 7.80 -4.38
C ILE A 12 13.51 7.24 -3.30
N ILE A 13 12.48 8.01 -2.94
CA ILE A 13 11.42 7.61 -2.00
C ILE A 13 10.08 7.73 -2.70
N LEU A 14 9.32 6.65 -2.70
CA LEU A 14 8.02 6.53 -3.34
C LEU A 14 6.93 6.44 -2.26
N VAL A 15 5.84 7.20 -2.42
CA VAL A 15 4.80 7.37 -1.40
C VAL A 15 3.39 7.19 -1.97
N GLU A 16 2.42 6.94 -1.08
CA GLU A 16 0.99 6.74 -1.39
C GLU A 16 0.27 8.05 -1.72
N LYS A 17 0.73 8.69 -2.79
CA LYS A 17 0.17 9.87 -3.44
C LYS A 17 0.07 9.61 -4.93
N GLU A 18 -0.92 10.17 -5.61
CA GLU A 18 -0.98 10.04 -7.06
C GLU A 18 0.10 10.89 -7.75
N PRO A 19 0.58 10.48 -8.93
CA PRO A 19 1.43 11.33 -9.76
C PRO A 19 0.81 12.69 -10.10
N SER A 20 -0.52 12.77 -10.15
CA SER A 20 -1.28 14.01 -10.37
C SER A 20 -1.08 15.03 -9.23
N GLU A 21 -0.81 14.56 -8.01
CA GLU A 21 -0.59 15.38 -6.81
C GLU A 21 0.87 15.83 -6.67
N GLN A 22 1.77 15.48 -7.60
CA GLN A 22 3.21 15.69 -7.43
C GLN A 22 3.60 17.15 -7.17
N ASN A 23 2.94 18.11 -7.82
CA ASN A 23 3.22 19.54 -7.61
C ASN A 23 2.91 19.99 -6.18
N GLN A 24 1.81 19.48 -5.60
CA GLN A 24 1.45 19.76 -4.21
C GLN A 24 2.44 19.08 -3.26
N LEU A 25 2.80 17.83 -3.55
CA LEU A 25 3.76 17.06 -2.78
C LEU A 25 5.14 17.73 -2.72
N ASP A 26 5.63 18.21 -3.86
CA ASP A 26 6.89 18.96 -3.99
C ASP A 26 6.84 20.27 -3.18
N SER A 27 5.74 21.01 -3.26
CA SER A 27 5.54 22.26 -2.51
C SER A 27 5.61 22.02 -1.00
N LEU A 28 4.86 21.02 -0.51
CA LEU A 28 4.84 20.63 0.89
C LEU A 28 6.23 20.15 1.36
N TYR A 29 6.90 19.32 0.56
CA TYR A 29 8.22 18.81 0.91
C TYR A 29 9.25 19.95 0.97
N ASN A 30 9.24 20.89 0.02
CA ASN A 30 10.15 22.03 0.03
C ASN A 30 9.94 22.94 1.25
N ALA A 31 8.68 23.21 1.61
CA ALA A 31 8.38 23.97 2.83
C ALA A 31 8.87 23.24 4.09
N TYR A 32 8.67 21.93 4.18
CA TYR A 32 9.17 21.10 5.28
C TYR A 32 10.70 21.03 5.33
N LYS A 33 11.36 20.85 4.18
CA LYS A 33 12.82 20.79 4.05
C LYS A 33 13.46 22.07 4.57
N ASN A 34 12.86 23.23 4.28
CA ASN A 34 13.32 24.55 4.71
C ASN A 34 12.87 24.97 6.11
N ASN A 35 12.21 24.09 6.88
CA ASN A 35 11.65 24.37 8.21
C ASN A 35 10.55 25.46 8.24
N ASN A 36 9.93 25.74 7.08
CA ASN A 36 8.81 26.68 6.96
C ASN A 36 7.44 26.02 7.22
N LEU A 37 7.42 24.70 7.42
CA LEU A 37 6.22 23.91 7.66
C LEU A 37 6.53 22.83 8.69
N LYS A 38 5.70 22.71 9.74
CA LYS A 38 5.74 21.56 10.64
C LYS A 38 4.75 20.53 10.15
N LEU A 39 5.07 19.25 10.31
CA LEU A 39 4.16 18.16 9.91
C LEU A 39 2.84 18.19 10.70
N SER A 40 2.83 18.74 11.93
CA SER A 40 1.62 18.95 12.72
C SER A 40 0.61 19.91 12.08
N ASP A 41 1.07 20.76 11.17
CA ASP A 41 0.28 21.82 10.55
C ASP A 41 -0.31 21.36 9.21
N ILE A 42 0.01 20.13 8.78
CA ILE A 42 -0.50 19.50 7.56
C ILE A 42 -1.67 18.60 7.94
N ASP A 43 -2.80 18.75 7.24
CA ASP A 43 -3.88 17.77 7.33
C ASP A 43 -3.35 16.37 6.94
N TYR A 44 -3.55 15.38 7.82
CA TYR A 44 -2.97 14.04 7.71
C TYR A 44 -1.44 14.00 7.82
N GLY A 45 -0.80 15.02 8.41
CA GLY A 45 0.64 15.06 8.65
C GLY A 45 1.19 13.94 9.52
N ALA A 46 0.32 13.20 10.21
CA ALA A 46 0.65 11.98 10.95
C ALA A 46 0.87 10.74 10.06
N SER A 47 0.58 10.80 8.76
CA SER A 47 0.75 9.67 7.84
C SER A 47 2.21 9.30 7.60
N GLU A 48 2.45 8.07 7.14
CA GLU A 48 3.77 7.53 6.84
C GLU A 48 4.49 8.31 5.73
N THR A 49 3.74 8.82 4.74
CA THR A 49 4.26 9.72 3.69
C THR A 49 5.07 10.87 4.29
N TYR A 50 4.58 11.47 5.37
CA TYR A 50 5.22 12.62 6.01
C TYR A 50 6.18 12.19 7.14
N GLN A 51 5.71 11.34 8.06
CA GLN A 51 6.49 10.95 9.23
C GLN A 51 7.71 10.09 8.88
N VAL A 52 7.68 9.39 7.74
CA VAL A 52 8.77 8.57 7.24
C VAL A 52 9.35 9.15 5.97
N GLY A 53 8.51 9.35 4.94
CA GLY A 53 8.97 9.76 3.61
C GLY A 53 9.68 11.11 3.61
N PHE A 54 9.01 12.18 4.05
CA PHE A 54 9.60 13.52 4.09
C PHE A 54 10.83 13.58 5.02
N ARG A 55 10.74 12.95 6.19
CA ARG A 55 11.86 12.93 7.15
C ARG A 55 13.10 12.26 6.55
N LEU A 56 12.93 11.09 5.93
CA LEU A 56 14.01 10.34 5.32
C LEU A 56 14.59 11.07 4.11
N ALA A 57 13.74 11.64 3.24
CA ALA A 57 14.17 12.47 2.11
C ALA A 57 15.03 13.65 2.57
N LYS A 58 14.64 14.33 3.65
CA LYS A 58 15.38 15.46 4.23
C LYS A 58 16.75 15.01 4.77
N ILE A 59 16.79 13.91 5.52
CA ILE A 59 18.05 13.34 6.08
C ILE A 59 19.04 12.96 4.97
N LEU A 60 18.54 12.45 3.85
CA LEU A 60 19.32 12.05 2.67
C LEU A 60 19.57 13.20 1.69
N ASN A 61 19.08 14.41 1.99
CA ASN A 61 19.12 15.57 1.12
C ASN A 61 18.56 15.33 -0.30
N LEU A 62 17.53 14.49 -0.43
CA LEU A 62 16.87 14.23 -1.71
C LEU A 62 16.11 15.49 -2.19
N LYS A 63 15.92 15.56 -3.52
CA LYS A 63 15.21 16.65 -4.19
C LYS A 63 13.71 16.61 -3.93
N SER A 64 13.12 15.42 -3.89
CA SER A 64 11.70 15.23 -3.58
C SER A 64 11.40 13.81 -3.07
N VAL A 65 10.12 13.57 -2.79
CA VAL A 65 9.49 12.26 -2.72
C VAL A 65 8.48 12.15 -3.86
N TYR A 66 8.18 10.94 -4.33
CA TYR A 66 7.41 10.76 -5.56
C TYR A 66 6.12 9.97 -5.33
N GLY A 67 5.00 10.51 -5.80
CA GLY A 67 3.71 9.83 -5.77
C GLY A 67 3.64 8.70 -6.80
N ILE A 68 3.23 7.51 -6.36
CA ILE A 68 3.09 6.33 -7.23
C ILE A 68 1.71 5.65 -7.15
N ASP A 69 0.78 6.19 -6.36
CA ASP A 69 -0.54 5.58 -6.17
C ASP A 69 -1.46 5.84 -7.38
N HIS A 70 -2.59 5.12 -7.39
CA HIS A 70 -3.72 5.35 -8.28
C HIS A 70 -5.00 5.19 -7.45
N TYR A 71 -5.68 6.29 -7.14
CA TYR A 71 -6.82 6.32 -6.23
C TYR A 71 -8.06 5.72 -6.88
N GLU A 72 -8.23 4.42 -6.60
CA GLU A 72 -9.45 3.68 -6.86
C GLU A 72 -9.88 2.96 -5.59
N SER A 73 -11.20 2.89 -5.39
CA SER A 73 -11.80 2.31 -4.20
C SER A 73 -12.62 1.09 -4.58
N THR A 74 -12.28 -0.04 -3.97
CA THR A 74 -13.11 -1.25 -3.96
C THR A 74 -13.31 -1.64 -2.50
N SER A 75 -14.56 -1.68 -2.06
CA SER A 75 -14.89 -2.06 -0.68
C SER A 75 -14.85 -3.58 -0.50
N GLN A 76 -14.39 -4.05 0.66
CA GLN A 76 -14.48 -5.47 1.03
C GLN A 76 -15.93 -5.97 1.07
N SER A 77 -16.87 -5.06 1.34
CA SER A 77 -18.31 -5.31 1.29
C SER A 77 -18.87 -5.43 -0.13
N LEU A 78 -18.06 -5.38 -1.19
CA LEU A 78 -18.56 -5.57 -2.55
C LEU A 78 -18.95 -7.03 -2.80
N LEU A 79 -18.16 -8.00 -2.33
CA LEU A 79 -18.44 -9.42 -2.47
C LEU A 79 -19.24 -9.93 -1.27
N GLN A 80 -20.55 -10.10 -1.43
CA GLN A 80 -21.46 -10.53 -0.35
C GLN A 80 -22.30 -11.78 -0.68
N SER A 81 -22.28 -12.24 -1.93
CA SER A 81 -23.08 -13.38 -2.39
C SER A 81 -22.27 -14.28 -3.31
N GLY A 82 -22.78 -15.49 -3.53
CA GLY A 82 -22.15 -16.55 -4.31
C GLY A 82 -22.00 -17.85 -3.53
N ASP A 83 -21.74 -18.92 -4.24
CA ASP A 83 -21.38 -20.21 -3.66
C ASP A 83 -20.09 -20.05 -2.84
N ASN A 84 -19.98 -20.77 -1.73
CA ASN A 84 -18.82 -20.72 -0.82
C ASN A 84 -18.51 -19.33 -0.21
N ILE A 85 -19.44 -18.37 -0.24
CA ILE A 85 -19.21 -17.02 0.32
C ILE A 85 -18.74 -17.02 1.78
N GLU A 86 -19.10 -18.04 2.57
CA GLU A 86 -18.65 -18.19 3.95
C GLU A 86 -17.13 -18.37 4.07
N VAL A 87 -16.45 -18.91 3.05
CA VAL A 87 -14.98 -18.98 2.99
C VAL A 87 -14.38 -17.57 3.01
N PHE A 88 -14.94 -16.65 2.22
CA PHE A 88 -14.55 -15.25 2.20
C PHE A 88 -14.89 -14.51 3.49
N LYS A 89 -16.09 -14.68 4.03
CA LYS A 89 -16.50 -14.07 5.30
C LYS A 89 -15.63 -14.53 6.47
N ASN A 90 -15.23 -15.79 6.51
CA ASN A 90 -14.31 -16.30 7.53
C ASN A 90 -12.93 -15.65 7.43
N GLY A 91 -12.38 -15.48 6.21
CA GLY A 91 -11.14 -14.74 6.00
C GLY A 91 -11.23 -13.28 6.46
N LEU A 92 -12.34 -12.58 6.16
CA LEU A 92 -12.58 -11.23 6.63
C LEU A 92 -12.58 -11.16 8.17
N LYS A 93 -13.22 -12.13 8.83
CA LYS A 93 -13.27 -12.24 10.29
C LYS A 93 -11.88 -12.45 10.88
N GLU A 94 -11.06 -13.31 10.29
CA GLU A 94 -9.68 -13.55 10.72
C GLU A 94 -8.82 -12.28 10.63
N LEU A 95 -8.90 -11.55 9.51
CA LEU A 95 -8.20 -10.28 9.39
C LEU A 95 -8.69 -9.27 10.43
N MET A 96 -10.00 -9.18 10.64
CA MET A 96 -10.57 -8.29 11.65
C MET A 96 -10.08 -8.61 13.06
N GLN A 97 -9.91 -9.90 13.40
CA GLN A 97 -9.40 -10.33 14.70
C GLN A 97 -7.90 -10.10 14.86
N THR A 98 -7.14 -10.15 13.76
CA THR A 98 -5.67 -10.03 13.78
C THR A 98 -5.20 -8.58 13.66
N ALA A 99 -5.70 -7.83 12.68
CA ALA A 99 -5.17 -6.51 12.31
C ALA A 99 -5.88 -5.34 13.02
N ARG A 100 -7.19 -5.42 13.30
CA ARG A 100 -7.90 -4.31 13.98
C ARG A 100 -7.34 -4.01 15.38
N PRO A 101 -7.00 -4.99 16.23
CA PRO A 101 -6.43 -4.70 17.54
C PRO A 101 -5.10 -3.95 17.45
N LEU A 102 -4.26 -4.26 16.45
CA LEU A 102 -3.01 -3.55 16.21
C LEU A 102 -3.27 -2.08 15.84
N LYS A 103 -4.18 -1.84 14.90
CA LYS A 103 -4.56 -0.48 14.50
C LYS A 103 -5.15 0.32 15.66
N GLN A 104 -6.00 -0.31 16.49
CA GLN A 104 -6.57 0.33 17.66
C GLN A 104 -5.50 0.70 18.69
N LYS A 105 -4.52 -0.17 18.94
CA LYS A 105 -3.40 0.14 19.86
C LYS A 105 -2.57 1.33 19.40
N VAL A 106 -2.36 1.49 18.09
CA VAL A 106 -1.68 2.69 17.54
C VAL A 106 -2.52 3.95 17.76
N GLN A 107 -3.82 3.88 17.49
CA GLN A 107 -4.74 5.01 17.70
C GLN A 107 -4.87 5.43 19.17
N GLN A 108 -4.59 4.51 20.09
CA GLN A 108 -4.60 4.72 21.54
C GLN A 108 -3.20 4.98 22.13
N ASP A 109 -2.20 5.26 21.27
CA ASP A 109 -0.79 5.47 21.65
C ASP A 109 -0.17 4.36 22.51
N SER A 110 -0.79 3.18 22.52
CA SER A 110 -0.35 1.98 23.25
C SER A 110 0.61 1.11 22.43
N LEU A 111 0.78 1.43 21.14
CA LEU A 111 1.75 0.84 20.24
C LEU A 111 2.35 1.96 19.39
N SER A 112 3.68 2.07 19.35
CA SER A 112 4.32 3.08 18.51
C SER A 112 4.10 2.79 17.02
N ILE A 113 4.06 3.84 16.19
CA ILE A 113 4.01 3.71 14.72
C ILE A 113 5.16 2.84 14.20
N TYR A 114 6.34 2.93 14.81
CA TYR A 114 7.49 2.11 14.44
C TYR A 114 7.23 0.61 14.67
N GLU A 115 6.75 0.23 15.86
CA GLU A 115 6.42 -1.17 16.15
C GLU A 115 5.27 -1.68 15.28
N TYR A 116 4.28 -0.83 15.02
CA TYR A 116 3.20 -1.16 14.09
C TYR A 116 3.73 -1.44 12.68
N ILE A 117 4.56 -0.55 12.12
CA ILE A 117 5.18 -0.75 10.80
C ILE A 117 6.01 -2.04 10.79
N LYS A 118 6.81 -2.31 11.84
CA LYS A 118 7.60 -3.53 11.96
C LYS A 118 6.72 -4.79 11.93
N ILE A 119 5.62 -4.78 12.69
CA ILE A 119 4.66 -5.90 12.72
C ILE A 119 3.99 -6.08 11.36
N MET A 120 3.48 -5.00 10.76
CA MET A 120 2.74 -5.05 9.50
C MET A 120 3.59 -5.49 8.30
N ASN A 121 4.91 -5.32 8.36
CA ASN A 121 5.85 -5.80 7.35
C ASN A 121 6.32 -7.25 7.54
N GLN A 122 5.81 -7.98 8.54
CA GLN A 122 6.10 -9.40 8.68
C GLN A 122 5.40 -10.21 7.58
N ASP A 123 6.09 -11.19 7.00
CA ASP A 123 5.54 -12.08 5.95
C ASP A 123 4.18 -12.67 6.36
N LYS A 124 4.02 -13.10 7.62
CA LYS A 124 2.74 -13.61 8.13
C LYS A 124 1.55 -12.66 7.91
N LEU A 125 1.74 -11.36 8.12
CA LEU A 125 0.66 -10.38 7.93
C LEU A 125 0.48 -10.00 6.46
N ILE A 126 1.56 -9.94 5.69
CA ILE A 126 1.50 -9.72 4.24
C ILE A 126 0.75 -10.89 3.58
N ASP A 127 1.08 -12.12 3.96
CA ASP A 127 0.42 -13.34 3.47
C ASP A 127 -1.05 -13.39 3.87
N LEU A 128 -1.38 -13.01 5.11
CA LEU A 128 -2.77 -12.96 5.57
C LEU A 128 -3.63 -12.02 4.69
N THR A 129 -3.15 -10.81 4.42
CA THR A 129 -3.92 -9.85 3.63
C THR A 129 -3.90 -10.17 2.15
N HIS A 130 -2.78 -10.67 1.62
CA HIS A 130 -2.71 -11.15 0.25
C HIS A 130 -3.68 -12.31 0.02
N ASN A 131 -3.67 -13.31 0.90
CA ASN A 131 -4.56 -14.46 0.84
C ASN A 131 -6.04 -14.02 0.84
N LEU A 132 -6.41 -13.12 1.75
CA LEU A 132 -7.77 -12.60 1.85
C LEU A 132 -8.26 -11.91 0.57
N ILE A 133 -7.41 -11.16 -0.12
CA ILE A 133 -7.80 -10.34 -1.27
C ILE A 133 -7.66 -11.10 -2.59
N PHE A 134 -6.65 -11.96 -2.73
CA PHE A 134 -6.27 -12.55 -4.03
C PHE A 134 -6.50 -14.06 -4.12
N ASN A 135 -6.66 -14.78 -2.99
CA ASN A 135 -6.80 -16.24 -3.02
C ASN A 135 -8.19 -16.68 -2.56
N VAL A 136 -8.63 -16.17 -1.40
CA VAL A 136 -9.91 -16.55 -0.78
C VAL A 136 -11.12 -16.19 -1.66
N PRO A 137 -11.19 -15.03 -2.32
CA PRO A 137 -12.35 -14.71 -3.15
C PRO A 137 -12.48 -15.67 -4.34
N ALA A 138 -11.40 -16.29 -4.82
CA ALA A 138 -11.44 -17.21 -5.96
C ALA A 138 -12.31 -18.46 -5.72
N TYR A 139 -12.62 -18.81 -4.46
CA TYR A 139 -13.57 -19.87 -4.13
C TYR A 139 -15.03 -19.48 -4.35
N VAL A 140 -15.32 -18.18 -4.49
CA VAL A 140 -16.67 -17.62 -4.62
C VAL A 140 -17.06 -17.53 -6.08
N VAL A 141 -18.07 -18.29 -6.46
CA VAL A 141 -18.61 -18.40 -7.82
C VAL A 141 -20.13 -18.20 -7.80
N ASN A 142 -20.75 -18.01 -8.96
CA ASN A 142 -22.21 -17.89 -9.11
C ASN A 142 -22.84 -16.88 -8.14
N GLY A 143 -22.37 -15.64 -8.15
CA GLY A 143 -22.85 -14.59 -7.26
C GLY A 143 -22.93 -13.23 -7.95
N GLU A 144 -23.17 -12.18 -7.16
CA GLU A 144 -23.31 -10.82 -7.67
C GLU A 144 -22.62 -9.83 -6.71
N PHE A 145 -22.11 -8.74 -7.27
CA PHE A 145 -21.64 -7.64 -6.43
C PHE A 145 -22.80 -6.96 -5.71
N SER A 146 -22.56 -6.62 -4.45
CA SER A 146 -23.50 -5.88 -3.64
C SER A 146 -23.79 -4.51 -4.24
N LYS A 147 -25.07 -4.17 -4.42
CA LYS A 147 -25.52 -2.84 -4.86
C LYS A 147 -25.12 -1.72 -3.89
N ASN A 148 -24.84 -2.07 -2.64
CA ASN A 148 -24.42 -1.14 -1.59
C ASN A 148 -22.89 -1.12 -1.41
N GLY A 149 -22.15 -1.95 -2.16
CA GLY A 149 -20.70 -1.95 -2.15
C GLY A 149 -20.15 -0.76 -2.93
N THR A 150 -19.11 -0.12 -2.41
CA THR A 150 -18.37 0.90 -3.16
C THR A 150 -17.42 0.21 -4.14
N ASN A 151 -17.48 0.62 -5.41
CA ASN A 151 -16.49 0.32 -6.43
C ASN A 151 -16.37 1.54 -7.38
N THR A 152 -15.14 1.97 -7.67
CA THR A 152 -14.86 3.02 -8.66
C THR A 152 -14.08 2.51 -9.86
N VAL A 153 -13.74 1.21 -9.89
CA VAL A 153 -12.98 0.59 -10.99
C VAL A 153 -13.97 0.02 -12.00
N ASP A 154 -13.85 0.43 -13.25
CA ASP A 154 -14.57 -0.16 -14.37
C ASP A 154 -13.70 -1.25 -15.01
N ILE A 155 -14.16 -2.50 -14.94
CA ILE A 155 -13.53 -3.66 -15.59
C ILE A 155 -14.41 -4.23 -16.72
N GLY A 156 -15.46 -3.49 -17.11
CA GLY A 156 -16.40 -3.92 -18.13
C GLY A 156 -17.50 -4.85 -17.58
N ALA A 157 -17.97 -5.75 -18.46
CA ALA A 157 -19.04 -6.68 -18.13
C ALA A 157 -18.57 -7.72 -17.10
N ILE A 158 -19.34 -7.89 -16.03
CA ILE A 158 -19.05 -8.83 -14.94
C ILE A 158 -19.59 -10.22 -15.28
N ASP A 159 -18.73 -11.24 -15.28
CA ASP A 159 -19.15 -12.64 -15.35
C ASP A 159 -19.50 -13.15 -13.95
N THR A 160 -20.80 -13.17 -13.64
CA THR A 160 -21.34 -13.60 -12.34
C THR A 160 -20.99 -15.05 -11.98
N LYS A 161 -20.68 -15.89 -12.97
CA LYS A 161 -20.19 -17.25 -12.73
C LYS A 161 -18.86 -17.24 -11.98
N TYR A 162 -18.02 -16.23 -12.20
CA TYR A 162 -16.69 -16.11 -11.59
C TYR A 162 -16.58 -14.84 -10.72
N ILE A 163 -17.65 -14.50 -10.00
CA ILE A 163 -17.75 -13.24 -9.24
C ILE A 163 -16.56 -12.96 -8.30
N GLY A 164 -15.96 -14.02 -7.72
CA GLY A 164 -14.77 -13.91 -6.90
C GLY A 164 -13.51 -13.51 -7.67
N ALA A 165 -13.35 -14.02 -8.90
CA ALA A 165 -12.27 -13.61 -9.80
C ALA A 165 -12.48 -12.17 -10.30
N GLU A 166 -13.73 -11.79 -10.59
CA GLU A 166 -14.08 -10.40 -10.93
C GLU A 166 -13.71 -9.45 -9.78
N TYR A 167 -14.00 -9.84 -8.53
CA TYR A 167 -13.62 -9.07 -7.34
C TYR A 167 -12.10 -8.90 -7.24
N ILE A 168 -11.33 -9.98 -7.46
CA ILE A 168 -9.86 -9.96 -7.46
C ILE A 168 -9.32 -9.00 -8.52
N THR A 169 -9.91 -8.99 -9.71
CA THR A 169 -9.50 -8.13 -10.83
C THR A 169 -9.54 -6.65 -10.47
N LEU A 170 -10.54 -6.20 -9.71
CA LEU A 170 -10.66 -4.80 -9.26
C LEU A 170 -9.44 -4.36 -8.44
N PHE A 171 -9.01 -5.17 -7.47
CA PHE A 171 -7.83 -4.87 -6.65
C PHE A 171 -6.53 -5.03 -7.44
N TYR A 172 -6.45 -6.06 -8.28
CA TYR A 172 -5.24 -6.32 -9.05
C TYR A 172 -4.99 -5.21 -10.07
N ASN A 173 -6.05 -4.66 -10.68
CA ASN A 173 -5.97 -3.54 -11.62
C ASN A 173 -5.27 -2.32 -11.02
N ARG A 174 -5.69 -1.88 -9.82
CA ARG A 174 -5.03 -0.78 -9.10
C ARG A 174 -3.56 -1.10 -8.82
N ASN A 175 -3.24 -2.31 -8.37
CA ASN A 175 -1.85 -2.72 -8.12
C ASN A 175 -0.98 -2.71 -9.38
N LEU A 176 -1.53 -3.08 -10.55
CA LEU A 176 -0.82 -2.98 -11.83
C LEU A 176 -0.54 -1.53 -12.23
N LYS A 177 -1.47 -0.60 -11.98
CA LYS A 177 -1.25 0.83 -12.22
C LYS A 177 -0.18 1.40 -11.30
N ILE A 178 -0.22 1.05 -10.01
CA ILE A 178 0.83 1.39 -9.03
C ILE A 178 2.19 0.85 -9.49
N TYR A 179 2.24 -0.42 -9.89
CA TYR A 179 3.47 -1.05 -10.39
C TYR A 179 4.02 -0.29 -11.61
N SER A 180 3.16 0.04 -12.57
CA SER A 180 3.53 0.88 -13.73
C SER A 180 4.09 2.24 -13.31
N ASN A 181 3.46 2.92 -12.36
CA ASN A 181 3.93 4.20 -11.83
C ASN A 181 5.32 4.06 -11.18
N ILE A 182 5.57 3.00 -10.42
CA ILE A 182 6.87 2.75 -9.79
C ILE A 182 7.96 2.59 -10.86
N LEU A 183 7.74 1.72 -11.84
CA LEU A 183 8.72 1.46 -12.91
C LEU A 183 9.04 2.72 -13.72
N ASN A 184 8.02 3.46 -14.13
CA ASN A 184 8.21 4.69 -14.93
C ASN A 184 8.85 5.82 -14.12
N THR A 185 8.52 5.93 -12.83
CA THR A 185 9.18 6.89 -11.93
C THR A 185 10.65 6.55 -11.75
N GLN A 186 10.99 5.26 -11.58
CA GLN A 186 12.37 4.81 -11.50
C GLN A 186 13.17 5.19 -12.75
N LEU A 187 12.65 4.89 -13.94
CA LEU A 187 13.31 5.21 -15.22
C LEU A 187 13.48 6.73 -15.42
N LYS A 188 12.44 7.52 -15.11
CA LYS A 188 12.47 8.98 -15.24
C LYS A 188 13.55 9.62 -14.39
N HIS A 189 13.82 9.07 -13.21
CA HIS A 189 14.78 9.61 -12.25
C HIS A 189 16.12 8.88 -12.25
N ASN A 190 16.27 7.83 -13.06
CA ASN A 190 17.48 7.01 -13.15
C ASN A 190 17.98 6.55 -11.76
N SER A 191 17.05 6.12 -10.91
CA SER A 191 17.32 5.70 -9.54
C SER A 191 17.71 4.22 -9.46
N ASN A 192 18.58 3.88 -8.51
CA ASN A 192 19.06 2.51 -8.29
C ASN A 192 18.49 1.88 -7.01
N LYS A 193 18.15 2.70 -5.99
CA LYS A 193 17.71 2.23 -4.68
C LYS A 193 16.45 2.97 -4.26
N MET A 194 15.33 2.26 -4.33
CA MET A 194 14.02 2.81 -4.01
C MET A 194 13.56 2.34 -2.64
N ILE A 195 12.99 3.24 -1.85
CA ILE A 195 12.12 2.87 -0.74
C ILE A 195 10.67 3.14 -1.13
N LEU A 196 9.82 2.13 -0.95
CA LEU A 196 8.37 2.22 -1.15
C LEU A 196 7.68 2.36 0.20
N ILE A 197 6.84 3.38 0.35
CA ILE A 197 6.01 3.62 1.52
C ILE A 197 4.55 3.59 1.06
N MET A 198 3.86 2.51 1.37
CA MET A 198 2.52 2.23 0.86
C MET A 198 1.74 1.35 1.81
N GLY A 199 0.40 1.44 1.74
CA GLY A 199 -0.54 0.61 2.45
C GLY A 199 -0.27 -0.87 2.25
N GLN A 200 -0.34 -1.61 3.35
CA GLN A 200 0.13 -3.00 3.41
C GLN A 200 -0.60 -3.94 2.44
N LEU A 201 -1.86 -3.65 2.09
CA LEU A 201 -2.66 -4.46 1.15
C LEU A 201 -2.06 -4.54 -0.26
N HIS A 202 -1.18 -3.60 -0.63
CA HIS A 202 -0.51 -3.60 -1.94
C HIS A 202 0.75 -4.47 -1.97
N ILE A 203 1.37 -4.68 -0.81
CA ILE A 203 2.74 -5.21 -0.72
C ILE A 203 2.85 -6.62 -1.27
N GLY A 204 1.88 -7.50 -0.99
CA GLY A 204 1.94 -8.89 -1.47
C GLY A 204 1.96 -9.00 -3.01
N VAL A 205 1.11 -8.25 -3.70
CA VAL A 205 1.09 -8.23 -5.18
C VAL A 205 2.36 -7.59 -5.73
N LEU A 206 2.77 -6.45 -5.18
CA LEU A 206 3.98 -5.76 -5.62
C LEU A 206 5.23 -6.62 -5.43
N LYS A 207 5.34 -7.33 -4.30
CA LYS A 207 6.44 -8.27 -4.02
C LYS A 207 6.50 -9.35 -5.11
N GLY A 208 5.38 -10.02 -5.41
CA GLY A 208 5.33 -11.02 -6.48
C GLY A 208 5.71 -10.49 -7.87
N LEU A 209 5.26 -9.27 -8.22
CA LEU A 209 5.61 -8.62 -9.49
C LEU A 209 7.09 -8.25 -9.59
N PHE A 210 7.71 -7.81 -8.48
CA PHE A 210 9.14 -7.47 -8.44
C PHE A 210 10.05 -8.70 -8.37
N GLU A 211 9.65 -9.76 -7.66
CA GLU A 211 10.42 -11.02 -7.58
C GLU A 211 10.62 -11.65 -8.96
N HIS A 212 9.63 -11.53 -9.85
CA HIS A 212 9.69 -12.06 -11.21
C HIS A 212 10.16 -11.04 -12.25
N ASN A 213 10.60 -9.85 -11.84
CA ASN A 213 11.17 -8.86 -12.74
C ASN A 213 12.71 -8.89 -12.64
N PRO A 214 13.42 -9.34 -13.69
CA PRO A 214 14.88 -9.54 -13.65
C PRO A 214 15.69 -8.25 -13.47
N ASN A 215 15.07 -7.06 -13.64
CA ASN A 215 15.74 -5.78 -13.48
C ASN A 215 15.78 -5.30 -12.02
N TYR A 216 15.08 -5.98 -11.11
CA TYR A 216 14.96 -5.54 -9.72
C TYR A 216 15.38 -6.65 -8.75
N LYS A 217 15.88 -6.22 -7.60
CA LYS A 217 16.14 -7.09 -6.46
C LYS A 217 15.39 -6.53 -5.27
N ILE A 218 14.49 -7.34 -4.69
CA ILE A 218 13.83 -7.00 -3.44
C ILE A 218 14.85 -7.15 -2.30
N VAL A 219 14.85 -6.18 -1.39
CA VAL A 219 15.59 -6.23 -0.14
C VAL A 219 14.58 -6.23 0.99
N ASP A 220 14.72 -7.17 1.92
CA ASP A 220 13.80 -7.27 3.04
C ASP A 220 13.99 -6.05 3.96
N ILE A 221 12.88 -5.36 4.23
CA ILE A 221 12.86 -4.19 5.09
C ILE A 221 13.19 -4.55 6.55
N SER A 222 13.00 -5.81 6.95
CA SER A 222 13.35 -6.31 8.29
C SER A 222 14.83 -6.09 8.61
N GLU A 223 15.73 -6.20 7.62
CA GLU A 223 17.17 -5.92 7.74
C GLU A 223 17.46 -4.49 8.25
N TYR A 224 16.53 -3.55 8.03
CA TYR A 224 16.64 -2.14 8.41
C TYR A 224 15.64 -1.72 9.49
N LEU A 225 14.75 -2.61 9.93
CA LEU A 225 13.76 -2.35 10.99
C LEU A 225 14.01 -3.18 12.26
N ASN A 226 14.99 -4.07 12.28
CA ASN A 226 15.39 -4.83 13.46
C ASN A 226 16.03 -3.96 14.55
#